data_AF-A0AA38GNU7-F1
#
_entry.id   AF-A0AA38GNU7-F1
#
_cell.length_a   1.000
_cell.length_b   1.000
_cell.length_c   1.000
_cell.angle_alpha   90.00
_cell.angle_beta   90.00
_cell.angle_gamma   90.00
#
_symmetry.space_group_name_H-M   'P 1'
#
loop_
_entity.id
_entity.type
_entity.pdbx_description
1 polymer ?
#
loop_
_entity_poly.entity_id
_entity_poly.type
_entity_poly.pdbx_seq_one_letter_code
_entity_poly.pdbx_strand_id
1 'polypeptide(L)' 'MNMEDVEAFRKAQRADGPAAVLAIGTATPPNSIEQSSYPDYYFRITNSEHKAELKEKFKRM' A
#
# COMPACT_ATOMS: atom_id res chain seq x y z
N MET A 1 -6.50 -0.04 45.80
CA MET A 1 -5.33 -0.46 45.02
C MET A 1 -4.19 0.44 45.45
N ASN A 2 -3.19 -0.11 46.13
CA ASN A 2 -2.05 0.67 46.61
C ASN A 2 -0.96 0.75 45.51
N MET A 3 0.10 1.52 45.74
CA MET A 3 1.15 1.76 44.74
C MET A 3 1.92 0.48 44.38
N GLU A 4 2.13 -0.41 45.35
CA GLU A 4 2.83 -1.70 45.17
C GLU A 4 2.04 -2.65 44.26
N ASP A 5 0.71 -2.68 44.40
CA ASP A 5 -0.18 -3.44 43.52
C ASP A 5 -0.06 -2.96 42.06
N VAL A 6 0.06 -1.64 41.84
CA VAL A 6 0.15 -1.04 40.51
C VAL A 6 1.49 -1.35 39.84
N GLU A 7 2.59 -1.36 40.58
CA GLU A 7 3.92 -1.68 40.04
C GLU A 7 4.08 -3.15 39.68
N ALA A 8 3.57 -4.05 40.54
CA ALA A 8 3.56 -5.49 40.26
C ALA A 8 2.77 -5.82 39.00
N PHE A 9 1.60 -5.19 38.85
CA PHE A 9 0.75 -5.36 37.67
C PHE A 9 1.44 -4.87 36.38
N ARG A 10 2.09 -3.69 36.42
CA ARG A 10 2.83 -3.14 35.28
C ARG A 10 4.03 -4.00 34.89
N LYS A 11 4.71 -4.63 35.86
CA LYS A 11 5.82 -5.53 35.60
C LYS A 11 5.36 -6.82 34.92
N ALA A 12 4.24 -7.39 35.37
CA ALA A 12 3.66 -8.61 34.80
C ALA A 12 3.15 -8.43 33.35
N GLN A 13 2.79 -7.21 32.95
CA GLN A 13 2.31 -6.91 31.58
C GLN A 13 3.43 -6.61 30.57
N ARG A 14 4.68 -6.40 31.01
CA ARG A 14 5.77 -6.05 30.09
C ARG A 14 6.20 -7.27 29.27
N ALA A 15 6.49 -7.05 27.98
CA ALA A 15 7.19 -8.02 27.16
C ALA A 15 8.69 -8.02 27.52
N ASP A 16 9.31 -9.20 27.51
CA ASP A 16 10.73 -9.36 27.83
C ASP A 16 11.67 -9.03 26.65
N GLY A 17 11.13 -9.02 25.43
CA GLY A 17 11.90 -8.88 24.19
C GLY A 17 11.58 -7.62 23.39
N PRO A 18 12.42 -7.30 22.38
CA PRO A 18 12.12 -6.23 21.43
C PRO A 18 10.88 -6.57 20.59
N ALA A 19 10.22 -5.55 20.06
CA ALA A 19 9.13 -5.74 19.10
C ALA A 19 9.64 -6.45 17.84
N ALA A 20 8.89 -7.44 17.37
CA ALA A 20 9.20 -8.22 16.17
C ALA A 20 8.02 -8.26 15.21
N VAL A 21 8.30 -8.19 13.90
CA VAL A 21 7.29 -8.44 12.87
C VAL A 21 7.04 -9.95 12.82
N LEU A 22 5.83 -10.38 13.21
CA LEU A 22 5.47 -11.80 13.23
C LEU A 22 4.94 -12.30 11.87
N ALA A 23 4.31 -11.43 11.08
CA ALA A 23 3.84 -11.73 9.73
C ALA A 23 3.59 -10.45 8.92
N ILE A 24 3.68 -10.57 7.59
CA ILE A 24 3.23 -9.57 6.63
C ILE A 24 2.38 -10.28 5.58
N GLY A 25 1.19 -9.75 5.31
CA GLY A 25 0.32 -10.21 4.23
C GLY A 25 0.00 -9.07 3.27
N THR A 26 0.04 -9.33 1.97
CA THR A 26 -0.35 -8.39 0.91
C THR A 26 -1.35 -9.05 -0.04
N ALA A 27 -2.17 -8.23 -0.71
CA ALA A 27 -3.08 -8.67 -1.76
C ALA A 27 -3.25 -7.55 -2.79
N THR A 28 -3.44 -7.92 -4.05
CA THR A 28 -3.72 -7.00 -5.16
C THR A 28 -4.92 -7.48 -5.97
N PRO A 29 -5.66 -6.59 -6.65
CA PRO A 29 -6.69 -6.99 -7.59
C PRO A 29 -6.13 -7.92 -8.69
N PRO A 30 -6.95 -8.80 -9.29
CA PRO A 30 -6.50 -9.68 -10.37
C PRO A 30 -6.22 -8.93 -11.68
N ASN A 31 -6.80 -7.73 -11.85
CA ASN A 31 -6.56 -6.89 -13.02
C ASN A 31 -5.21 -6.18 -12.89
N SER A 32 -4.32 -6.43 -13.85
CA SER A 32 -3.03 -5.77 -13.98
C SER A 32 -2.89 -5.22 -15.40
N ILE A 33 -2.47 -3.97 -15.53
CA ILE A 33 -2.24 -3.31 -16.81
C ILE A 33 -0.78 -2.89 -16.87
N GLU A 34 -0.06 -3.36 -17.88
CA GLU A 34 1.34 -3.01 -18.11
C GLU A 34 1.48 -1.52 -18.41
N GLN A 35 2.46 -0.86 -17.78
CA GLN A 35 2.68 0.58 -17.96
C GLN A 35 2.95 0.95 -19.42
N SER A 36 3.63 0.08 -20.18
CA SER A 36 3.86 0.26 -21.62
C SER A 36 2.56 0.30 -22.44
N SER A 37 1.53 -0.40 -21.98
CA SER A 37 0.21 -0.48 -22.63
C SER A 37 -0.83 0.48 -22.04
N TYR A 38 -0.56 1.03 -20.85
CA TYR A 38 -1.50 1.87 -20.11
C TYR A 38 -1.93 3.14 -20.87
N PRO A 39 -1.04 3.86 -21.59
CA PRO A 39 -1.43 4.98 -22.43
C PRO A 39 -2.48 4.60 -23.49
N ASP A 40 -2.33 3.44 -24.14
CA ASP A 40 -3.27 2.97 -25.15
C ASP A 40 -4.60 2.53 -24.52
N TYR A 41 -4.53 1.78 -23.41
CA TYR A 41 -5.71 1.39 -22.66
C TYR A 41 -6.52 2.62 -22.21
N TYR A 42 -5.87 3.57 -21.55
CA TYR A 42 -6.50 4.75 -20.94
C TYR A 42 -7.17 5.65 -21.98
N PHE A 43 -6.47 5.98 -23.08
CA PHE A 43 -7.01 6.88 -24.12
C PHE A 43 -8.15 6.24 -24.91
N ARG A 44 -8.12 4.93 -25.09
CA ARG A 44 -9.22 4.18 -25.71
C ARG A 44 -10.48 4.19 -24.83
N ILE A 45 -10.37 3.82 -23.54
CA ILE A 45 -11.55 3.71 -22.67
C ILE A 45 -12.17 5.06 -22.31
N THR A 46 -11.38 6.13 -22.36
CA THR A 46 -11.83 7.51 -22.07
C THR A 46 -12.21 8.29 -23.33
N ASN A 47 -12.33 7.64 -24.48
CA ASN A 47 -12.66 8.26 -25.77
C ASN A 47 -11.77 9.47 -26.12
N SER A 48 -10.48 9.37 -25.80
CA SER A 48 -9.51 10.46 -25.91
C SER A 48 -8.43 10.23 -26.97
N GLU A 49 -8.56 9.22 -27.82
CA GLU A 49 -7.59 8.88 -28.88
C GLU A 49 -7.24 10.05 -29.82
N HIS A 50 -8.16 11.00 -29.99
CA HIS A 50 -7.94 12.22 -30.77
C HIS A 50 -6.88 13.17 -30.16
N LYS A 51 -6.49 12.98 -28.90
CA LYS A 51 -5.49 13.80 -28.18
C LYS A 51 -4.09 13.21 -28.30
N ALA A 52 -3.62 13.01 -29.53
CA ALA A 52 -2.35 12.33 -29.83
C ALA A 52 -1.13 12.94 -29.12
N GLU A 53 -1.01 14.28 -29.11
CA GLU A 53 0.10 14.95 -28.41
C GLU A 53 0.10 14.70 -26.90
N LEU A 54 -1.09 14.65 -26.30
CA LEU A 54 -1.23 14.36 -24.88
C LEU A 54 -0.87 12.89 -24.60
N LYS A 55 -1.29 11.97 -25.48
CA LYS A 55 -0.94 10.55 -25.40
C LYS A 55 0.57 10.32 -25.47
N GLU A 56 1.26 11.03 -26.36
CA GLU A 56 2.73 10.96 -26.48
C GLU A 56 3.45 11.51 -25.25
N LYS A 57 2.94 12.59 -24.63
CA LYS A 57 3.47 13.07 -23.35
C LYS A 57 3.20 12.06 -22.22
N PHE A 58 2.03 11.43 -22.23
CA PHE A 58 1.61 10.46 -21.22
C PHE A 58 2.47 9.18 -21.22
N LYS A 59 3.00 8.76 -22.37
CA LYS A 59 3.93 7.60 -22.51
C LYS A 59 5.26 7.76 -21.77
N ARG A 60 5.64 8.99 -21.37
CA ARG A 60 6.93 9.29 -20.74
C ARG A 60 6.85 9.39 -19.20
N MET A 61 5.66 9.18 -18.62
CA MET A 61 5.45 9.10 -17.17
C MET A 61 5.57 7.66 -16.68
#